data_AF-A0A1A8UT80-F1
#
_entry.id   AF-A0A1A8UT80-F1
#
_cell.length_a   1.000
_cell.length_b   1.000
_cell.length_c   1.000
_cell.angle_alpha   90.00
_cell.angle_beta   90.00
_cell.angle_gamma   90.00
#
_symmetry.space_group_name_H-M   'P 1'
#
loop_
_entity.id
_entity.type
_entity.pdbx_description
1 polymer ?
#
loop_
_entity_poly.entity_id
_entity_poly.type
_entity_poly.pdbx_seq_one_letter_code
_entity_poly.pdbx_strand_id
1 'polypeptide(L)'
;GLARHVPTHFSSQSSSKMSSQGKLKEESPSKAGLNKRRKLRNKYRRSLPRPHDFFDAQTMEAIRHRAICLNLVTHIESLGNGHSVVFHSTVVARRKENSGKVKVLLHWTPEDILPDVWVNESDRLQLKTKVVHLSQLPTDTSVLMDPNVHRMFF
;
A
#
# COMPACT_ATOMS: atom_id res chain seq x y z
N GLY A 1 41.60 20.05 -39.46
CA GLY A 1 42.84 19.65 -38.79
C GLY A 1 42.64 19.77 -37.29
N LEU A 2 42.73 18.65 -36.56
CA LEU A 2 42.69 18.65 -35.10
C LEU A 2 44.04 19.16 -34.57
N ALA A 3 44.05 20.37 -34.00
CA ALA A 3 45.22 20.94 -33.37
C ALA A 3 45.65 20.04 -32.20
N ARG A 4 46.83 19.43 -32.34
CA ARG A 4 47.46 18.59 -31.33
C ARG A 4 47.97 19.51 -30.23
N HIS A 5 47.35 19.48 -29.05
CA HIS A 5 47.93 20.11 -27.88
C HIS A 5 49.18 19.33 -27.48
N VAL A 6 50.36 19.91 -27.70
CA VAL A 6 51.65 19.39 -27.24
C VAL A 6 51.95 20.06 -25.89
N PRO A 7 52.06 19.33 -24.77
CA PRO A 7 52.53 19.91 -23.53
C PRO A 7 53.98 20.38 -23.67
N THR A 8 54.18 21.70 -23.71
CA THR A 8 55.51 22.33 -23.71
C THR A 8 56.10 22.24 -22.31
N HIS A 9 56.85 21.19 -22.02
CA HIS A 9 57.70 21.14 -20.83
C HIS A 9 59.12 20.76 -21.23
N PHE A 10 59.87 21.73 -21.76
CA PHE A 10 61.32 21.72 -21.68
C PHE A 10 61.87 23.15 -21.65
N SER A 11 61.91 23.71 -20.45
CA SER A 11 62.79 24.82 -20.11
C SER A 11 63.20 24.63 -18.65
N SER A 12 64.23 23.82 -18.47
CA SER A 12 64.97 23.71 -17.22
C SER A 12 65.64 25.05 -16.92
N GLN A 13 65.16 25.78 -15.91
CA GLN A 13 66.00 26.71 -15.15
C GLN A 13 65.46 26.89 -13.73
N SER A 14 66.22 26.30 -12.82
CA SER A 14 66.37 26.57 -11.39
C SER A 14 65.58 27.74 -10.78
N SER A 15 64.74 27.46 -9.79
CA SER A 15 64.83 28.16 -8.50
C SER A 15 64.13 27.38 -7.39
N SER A 16 64.89 27.19 -6.33
CA SER A 16 64.55 26.66 -5.02
C SER A 16 63.19 27.11 -4.47
N LYS A 17 62.36 26.15 -4.07
CA LYS A 17 61.58 26.20 -2.82
C LYS A 17 60.95 24.82 -2.54
N MET A 18 61.55 24.11 -1.60
CA MET A 18 60.89 23.37 -0.53
C MET A 18 59.35 23.28 -0.63
N SER A 19 58.83 22.12 -0.98
CA SER A 19 57.63 21.51 -0.37
C SER A 19 57.39 20.13 -1.00
N SER A 20 58.30 19.20 -0.71
CA SER A 20 58.03 17.78 -0.84
C SER A 20 56.95 17.37 0.19
N GLN A 21 55.70 17.67 -0.11
CA GLN A 21 54.55 17.11 0.58
C GLN A 21 53.43 16.75 -0.42
N GLY A 22 53.81 16.07 -1.50
CA GLY A 22 52.91 15.22 -2.27
C GLY A 22 52.85 13.79 -1.69
N LYS A 23 52.90 13.64 -0.36
CA LYS A 23 52.64 12.34 0.26
C LYS A 23 51.14 12.12 0.25
N LEU A 24 50.73 11.27 -0.69
CA LEU A 24 49.57 10.38 -0.64
C LEU A 24 49.32 9.90 0.80
N LYS A 25 48.58 10.66 1.60
CA LYS A 25 48.11 10.23 2.92
C LYS A 25 46.96 11.12 3.39
N GLU A 26 45.80 10.97 2.77
CA GLU A 26 44.55 11.36 3.43
C GLU A 26 43.37 10.49 2.95
N GLU A 27 43.52 9.17 2.99
CA GLU A 27 42.36 8.29 3.23
C GLU A 27 41.95 8.48 4.70
N SER A 28 41.34 9.63 4.97
CA SER A 28 40.63 9.90 6.22
C SER A 28 39.19 9.43 6.01
N PRO A 29 38.65 8.51 6.83
CA PRO A 29 37.31 7.93 6.64
C PRO A 29 36.21 9.01 6.62
N SER A 30 36.51 10.18 7.19
CA SER A 30 35.68 11.37 7.20
C SER A 30 35.42 11.99 5.82
N LYS A 31 36.36 11.88 4.85
CA LYS A 31 36.15 12.35 3.46
C LYS A 31 35.47 11.30 2.56
N ALA A 32 35.53 10.01 2.93
CA ALA A 32 34.84 8.94 2.21
C ALA A 32 33.30 9.12 2.29
N GLY A 33 32.78 9.54 3.44
CA GLY A 33 31.36 9.84 3.63
C GLY A 33 30.87 11.04 2.80
N LEU A 34 31.66 12.12 2.75
CA LEU A 34 31.37 13.30 1.92
C LEU A 34 31.42 13.00 0.43
N ASN A 35 32.40 12.19 -0.02
CA ASN A 35 32.49 11.75 -1.41
C ASN A 35 31.35 10.78 -1.78
N LYS A 36 30.93 9.88 -0.89
CA LYS A 36 29.77 8.97 -1.09
C LYS A 36 28.46 9.75 -1.17
N ARG A 37 28.24 10.72 -0.26
CA ARG A 37 27.08 11.63 -0.29
C ARG A 37 27.07 12.49 -1.55
N ARG A 38 28.22 13.03 -1.96
CA ARG A 38 28.35 13.81 -3.21
C ARG A 38 28.10 12.96 -4.45
N LYS A 39 28.57 11.71 -4.48
CA LYS A 39 28.27 10.74 -5.56
C LYS A 39 26.79 10.38 -5.63
N LEU A 40 26.13 10.12 -4.50
CA LEU A 40 24.67 9.86 -4.44
C LEU A 40 23.86 11.07 -4.93
N ARG A 41 24.23 12.28 -4.48
CA ARG A 41 23.57 13.52 -4.93
C ARG A 41 23.81 13.81 -6.42
N ASN A 42 24.98 13.47 -6.95
CA ASN A 42 25.27 13.58 -8.39
C ASN A 42 24.55 12.52 -9.23
N LYS A 43 24.26 11.33 -8.68
CA LYS A 43 23.38 10.34 -9.35
C LYS A 43 21.94 10.83 -9.44
N TYR A 44 21.43 11.52 -8.43
CA TYR A 44 20.12 12.16 -8.45
C TYR A 44 20.05 13.40 -9.37
N ARG A 45 21.17 14.12 -9.55
CA ARG A 45 21.23 15.30 -10.44
C ARG A 45 21.37 14.97 -11.93
N ARG A 46 21.78 13.74 -12.26
CA ARG A 46 21.70 13.22 -13.62
C ARG A 46 20.31 12.58 -13.74
N SER A 47 19.49 13.04 -14.68
CA SER A 47 18.22 12.40 -14.99
C SER A 47 18.48 10.96 -15.41
N LEU A 48 18.44 10.03 -14.46
CA LEU A 48 18.47 8.61 -14.76
C LEU A 48 17.21 8.28 -15.58
N PRO A 49 17.31 7.35 -16.55
CA PRO A 49 16.13 6.85 -17.24
C PRO A 49 15.07 6.43 -16.22
N ARG A 50 13.85 6.98 -16.37
CA ARG A 50 12.74 6.67 -15.46
C ARG A 50 12.51 5.16 -15.52
N PRO A 51 12.47 4.45 -14.38
CA PRO A 51 12.11 3.04 -14.39
C PRO A 51 10.72 2.91 -15.02
N HIS A 52 10.58 1.93 -15.91
CA HIS A 52 9.30 1.63 -16.53
C HIS A 52 8.33 1.13 -15.45
N ASP A 53 7.20 1.81 -15.31
CA ASP A 53 6.13 1.37 -14.43
C ASP A 53 5.34 0.26 -15.13
N PHE A 54 5.08 -0.84 -14.45
CA PHE A 54 4.33 -1.96 -15.00
C PHE A 54 2.82 -1.70 -14.99
N PHE A 55 2.36 -0.81 -14.10
CA PHE A 55 0.95 -0.45 -14.03
C PHE A 55 0.60 0.51 -15.16
N ASP A 56 -0.29 0.04 -16.05
CA ASP A 56 -0.87 0.87 -17.10
C ASP A 56 -2.12 1.60 -16.59
N ALA A 57 -2.58 2.58 -17.37
CA ALA A 57 -3.78 3.35 -17.03
C ALA A 57 -5.03 2.47 -16.92
N GLN A 58 -5.11 1.39 -17.72
CA GLN A 58 -6.25 0.48 -17.71
C GLN A 58 -6.31 -0.34 -16.43
N THR A 59 -5.19 -0.90 -15.96
CA THR A 59 -5.13 -1.64 -14.69
C THR A 59 -5.48 -0.72 -13.53
N MET A 60 -4.94 0.50 -13.52
CA MET A 60 -5.27 1.48 -12.48
C MET A 60 -6.74 1.91 -12.50
N GLU A 61 -7.35 2.07 -13.67
CA GLU A 61 -8.78 2.38 -13.79
C GLU A 61 -9.64 1.24 -13.25
N ALA A 62 -9.32 0.01 -13.63
CA ALA A 62 -10.05 -1.15 -13.17
C ALA A 62 -9.95 -1.32 -11.64
N ILE A 63 -8.78 -1.08 -11.05
CA ILE A 63 -8.59 -1.08 -9.59
C ILE A 63 -9.43 0.03 -8.94
N ARG A 64 -9.38 1.25 -9.49
CA ARG A 64 -10.13 2.39 -8.95
C ARG A 64 -11.63 2.14 -8.97
N HIS A 65 -12.17 1.72 -10.11
CA HIS A 65 -13.59 1.42 -10.27
C HIS A 65 -14.04 0.37 -9.24
N ARG A 66 -13.28 -0.73 -9.10
CA ARG A 66 -13.60 -1.79 -8.12
C ARG A 66 -13.55 -1.29 -6.68
N ALA A 67 -12.54 -0.50 -6.31
CA ALA A 67 -12.44 0.08 -4.98
C ALA A 67 -13.65 0.96 -4.64
N ILE A 68 -14.12 1.77 -5.60
CA ILE A 68 -15.32 2.61 -5.43
C ILE A 68 -16.57 1.74 -5.27
N CYS A 69 -16.78 0.75 -6.13
CA CYS A 69 -17.92 -0.16 -6.02
C CYS A 69 -17.94 -0.88 -4.67
N LEU A 70 -16.79 -1.41 -4.23
CA LEU A 70 -16.67 -2.08 -2.94
C LEU A 70 -17.00 -1.12 -1.79
N ASN A 71 -16.47 0.10 -1.82
CA ASN A 71 -16.72 1.10 -0.78
C ASN A 71 -18.20 1.51 -0.71
N LEU A 72 -18.89 1.60 -1.85
CA LEU A 72 -20.34 1.87 -1.89
C LEU A 72 -21.16 0.75 -1.25
N VAL A 73 -20.75 -0.51 -1.44
CA VAL A 73 -21.47 -1.68 -0.92
C VAL A 73 -21.20 -1.93 0.56
N THR A 74 -19.96 -1.72 1.01
CA THR A 74 -19.48 -2.12 2.34
C THR A 74 -19.34 -0.95 3.31
N HIS A 75 -19.32 0.28 2.79
CA HIS A 75 -19.16 1.53 3.54
C HIS A 75 -17.92 1.54 4.47
N ILE A 76 -16.85 0.84 4.04
CA ILE A 76 -15.61 0.62 4.81
C ILE A 76 -14.87 1.94 5.09
N GLU A 77 -14.77 2.87 4.13
CA GLU A 77 -14.04 4.12 4.37
C GLU A 77 -14.81 5.08 5.27
N SER A 78 -16.13 5.17 5.12
CA SER A 78 -16.90 6.22 5.82
C SER A 78 -17.34 5.82 7.22
N LEU A 79 -17.56 4.53 7.51
CA LEU A 79 -18.04 4.09 8.83
C LEU A 79 -17.13 3.05 9.51
N GLY A 80 -16.22 2.45 8.74
CA GLY A 80 -15.34 1.37 9.18
C GLY A 80 -13.89 1.77 9.49
N ASN A 81 -13.55 3.06 9.42
CA ASN A 81 -12.18 3.56 9.53
C ASN A 81 -11.17 2.83 8.61
N GLY A 82 -11.62 2.25 7.50
CA GLY A 82 -10.76 1.52 6.56
C GLY A 82 -10.40 0.08 6.96
N HIS A 83 -10.81 -0.40 8.15
CA HIS A 83 -10.45 -1.73 8.66
C HIS A 83 -11.62 -2.55 9.21
N SER A 84 -12.80 -1.94 9.29
CA SER A 84 -14.04 -2.59 9.71
C SER A 84 -15.11 -2.47 8.64
N VAL A 85 -15.98 -3.47 8.55
CA VAL A 85 -17.16 -3.47 7.69
C VAL A 85 -18.38 -3.28 8.57
N VAL A 86 -19.35 -2.48 8.10
CA VAL A 86 -20.61 -2.28 8.80
C VAL A 86 -21.70 -3.10 8.14
N PHE A 87 -22.32 -3.96 8.94
CA PHE A 87 -23.42 -4.81 8.52
C PHE A 87 -24.74 -4.25 9.04
N HIS A 88 -25.74 -4.20 8.16
CA HIS A 88 -27.11 -3.87 8.51
C HIS A 88 -27.94 -5.14 8.56
N SER A 89 -28.72 -5.33 9.63
CA SER A 89 -29.63 -6.46 9.72
C SER A 89 -31.00 -6.13 9.15
N THR A 90 -31.55 -7.08 8.39
CA THR A 90 -32.91 -7.08 7.87
C THR A 90 -33.64 -8.29 8.41
N VAL A 91 -34.94 -8.17 8.67
CA VAL A 91 -35.74 -9.28 9.21
C VAL A 91 -36.31 -10.06 8.03
N VAL A 92 -35.90 -11.32 7.88
CA VAL A 92 -36.35 -12.18 6.78
C VAL A 92 -37.47 -13.13 7.22
N ALA A 93 -37.43 -13.58 8.47
CA ALA A 93 -38.44 -14.50 8.99
C ALA A 93 -38.75 -14.21 10.47
N ARG A 94 -39.93 -14.65 10.91
CA ARG A 94 -40.35 -14.61 12.32
C ARG A 94 -40.99 -15.93 12.68
N ARG A 95 -40.55 -16.55 13.77
CA ARG A 95 -41.14 -17.77 14.33
C ARG A 95 -41.59 -17.56 15.76
N LYS A 96 -42.74 -18.14 16.11
CA LYS A 96 -43.25 -18.17 17.48
C LYS A 96 -43.00 -19.58 18.03
N GLU A 97 -42.23 -19.65 19.10
CA GLU A 97 -41.95 -20.90 19.80
C GLU A 97 -43.13 -21.27 20.70
N ASN A 98 -43.29 -22.56 21.00
CA ASN A 98 -44.39 -23.09 21.83
C ASN A 98 -44.38 -22.51 23.26
N SER A 99 -43.25 -21.93 23.69
CA SER A 99 -43.11 -21.20 24.96
C SER A 99 -43.66 -19.76 24.92
N GLY A 100 -44.24 -19.31 23.80
CA GLY A 100 -44.72 -17.94 23.60
C GLY A 100 -43.64 -16.93 23.21
N LYS A 101 -42.35 -17.33 23.18
CA LYS A 101 -41.25 -16.46 22.76
C LYS A 101 -41.21 -16.32 21.24
N VAL A 102 -41.02 -15.10 20.75
CA VAL A 102 -40.91 -14.79 19.33
C VAL A 102 -39.45 -14.56 18.96
N LYS A 103 -38.96 -15.30 17.97
CA LYS A 103 -37.62 -15.15 17.40
C LYS A 103 -37.73 -14.65 15.97
N VAL A 104 -36.87 -13.70 15.61
CA VAL A 104 -36.73 -13.15 14.26
C VAL A 104 -35.42 -13.65 13.64
N LEU A 105 -35.44 -13.97 12.37
CA LEU A 105 -34.25 -14.28 11.59
C LEU A 105 -33.71 -12.98 11.02
N LEU A 106 -32.47 -12.65 11.42
CA LEU A 106 -31.74 -11.52 10.89
C LEU A 106 -30.85 -11.96 9.74
N HIS A 107 -30.99 -11.28 8.61
CA HIS A 107 -30.12 -11.38 7.46
C HIS A 107 -29.24 -10.13 7.37
N TRP A 108 -27.96 -10.30 7.08
CA TRP A 108 -26.98 -9.22 7.09
C TRP A 108 -26.68 -8.74 5.67
N THR A 109 -26.72 -7.43 5.47
CA THR A 109 -26.22 -6.77 4.26
C THR A 109 -24.96 -5.98 4.61
N PRO A 110 -23.86 -6.03 3.83
CA PRO A 110 -23.69 -6.69 2.53
C PRO A 110 -23.80 -8.23 2.56
N GLU A 111 -24.30 -8.80 1.45
CA GLU A 111 -24.69 -10.22 1.32
C GLU A 111 -23.48 -11.17 1.45
N ASP A 112 -23.76 -12.45 1.78
CA ASP A 112 -22.83 -13.60 1.76
C ASP A 112 -21.60 -13.54 2.70
N ILE A 113 -21.52 -12.58 3.62
CA ILE A 113 -20.37 -12.46 4.53
C ILE A 113 -20.65 -13.01 5.92
N LEU A 114 -21.85 -12.78 6.44
CA LEU A 114 -22.27 -13.23 7.77
C LEU A 114 -23.51 -14.13 7.64
N PRO A 115 -23.56 -15.26 8.37
CA PRO A 115 -24.70 -16.17 8.34
C PRO A 115 -25.93 -15.53 9.00
N ASP A 116 -27.11 -15.98 8.58
CA ASP A 116 -28.38 -15.55 9.17
C ASP A 116 -28.52 -16.08 10.61
N VAL A 117 -28.91 -15.21 11.54
CA VAL A 117 -28.99 -15.55 12.97
C VAL A 117 -30.41 -15.36 13.49
N TRP A 118 -30.90 -16.36 14.23
CA TRP A 118 -32.14 -16.24 15.00
C TRP A 118 -31.91 -15.46 16.29
N VAL A 119 -32.59 -14.33 16.40
CA VAL A 119 -32.46 -13.39 17.52
C VAL A 119 -33.83 -13.16 18.15
N ASN A 120 -33.87 -12.80 19.43
CA ASN A 120 -35.13 -12.43 20.08
C ASN A 120 -35.62 -11.07 19.58
N GLU A 121 -36.94 -10.87 19.59
CA GLU A 121 -37.52 -9.59 19.19
C GLU A 121 -37.00 -8.40 20.00
N SER A 122 -36.66 -8.61 21.29
CA SER A 122 -36.08 -7.60 22.18
C SER A 122 -34.68 -7.14 21.76
N ASP A 123 -33.85 -8.06 21.25
CA ASP A 123 -32.45 -7.79 20.90
C ASP A 123 -32.32 -7.19 19.49
N ARG A 124 -33.41 -7.18 18.72
CA ARG A 124 -33.49 -6.61 17.37
C ARG A 124 -33.00 -5.16 17.31
N LEU A 125 -33.36 -4.34 18.30
CA LEU A 125 -33.01 -2.92 18.28
C LEU A 125 -31.50 -2.70 18.45
N GLN A 126 -30.82 -3.57 19.21
CA GLN A 126 -29.38 -3.50 19.43
C GLN A 126 -28.60 -4.07 18.24
N LEU A 127 -29.15 -5.08 17.57
CA LEU A 127 -28.50 -5.77 16.45
C LEU A 127 -28.86 -5.21 15.07
N LYS A 128 -29.45 -4.01 15.01
CA LYS A 128 -29.77 -3.33 13.74
C LYS A 128 -28.52 -3.07 12.89
N THR A 129 -27.41 -2.76 13.55
CA THR A 129 -26.12 -2.49 12.92
C THR A 129 -25.03 -3.21 13.68
N LYS A 130 -24.13 -3.91 12.98
CA LYS A 130 -22.99 -4.61 13.56
C LYS A 130 -21.72 -4.22 12.84
N VAL A 131 -20.72 -3.74 13.58
CA VAL A 131 -19.39 -3.42 13.04
C VAL A 131 -18.49 -4.62 13.29
N VAL A 132 -17.86 -5.15 12.24
CA VAL A 132 -16.95 -6.30 12.32
C VAL A 132 -15.62 -5.94 11.67
N HIS A 133 -14.51 -6.31 12.30
CA HIS A 133 -13.18 -6.08 11.76
C HIS A 133 -12.88 -7.03 10.59
N LEU A 134 -12.21 -6.55 9.54
CA LEU A 134 -11.88 -7.34 8.34
C LEU A 134 -11.09 -8.62 8.67
N SER A 135 -10.24 -8.60 9.69
CA SER A 135 -9.46 -9.78 10.11
C SER A 135 -10.27 -10.85 10.84
N GLN A 136 -11.47 -10.51 11.30
CA GLN A 136 -12.38 -11.44 11.98
C GLN A 136 -13.42 -12.04 11.03
N LEU A 137 -13.41 -11.61 9.76
CA LEU A 137 -14.28 -12.18 8.75
C LEU A 137 -13.80 -13.59 8.38
N PRO A 138 -14.73 -14.55 8.18
CA PRO A 138 -14.38 -15.85 7.65
C PRO A 138 -13.58 -15.71 6.34
N THR A 139 -12.46 -16.42 6.24
CA THR A 139 -11.57 -16.34 5.06
C THR A 139 -12.25 -16.83 3.78
N ASP A 140 -13.23 -17.73 3.92
CA ASP A 140 -14.03 -18.22 2.79
C ASP A 140 -14.97 -17.13 2.24
N THR A 141 -15.45 -16.21 3.09
CA THR A 141 -16.36 -15.14 2.68
C THR A 141 -15.63 -13.87 2.23
N SER A 142 -14.34 -13.72 2.55
CA SER A 142 -13.54 -12.61 2.03
C SER A 142 -13.30 -12.70 0.52
N VAL A 143 -13.32 -13.91 -0.06
CA VAL A 143 -13.22 -14.13 -1.52
C VAL A 143 -14.49 -13.70 -2.25
N LEU A 144 -15.66 -13.78 -1.60
CA LEU A 144 -16.93 -13.31 -2.13
C LEU A 144 -17.00 -11.78 -2.24
N MET A 145 -16.20 -11.05 -1.44
CA MET A 145 -16.18 -9.58 -1.45
C MET A 145 -15.57 -9.00 -2.72
N ASP A 146 -14.45 -9.56 -3.20
CA ASP A 146 -13.87 -9.21 -4.49
C ASP A 146 -13.06 -10.39 -5.07
N PRO A 147 -13.28 -10.76 -6.35
CA PRO A 147 -12.63 -11.90 -6.99
C PRO A 147 -11.12 -11.71 -7.23
N ASN A 148 -10.53 -10.56 -6.87
CA ASN A 148 -9.09 -10.32 -6.89
C ASN A 148 -8.45 -10.43 -5.50
N VAL A 149 -9.22 -10.64 -4.43
CA VAL A 149 -8.68 -10.87 -3.07
C VAL A 149 -7.83 -12.12 -3.04
N HIS A 150 -8.33 -13.21 -3.64
CA HIS A 150 -7.56 -14.41 -3.90
C HIS A 150 -7.91 -14.97 -5.29
N ARG A 151 -6.92 -14.99 -6.18
CA ARG A 151 -6.98 -15.73 -7.45
C ARG A 151 -5.98 -16.87 -7.41
N MET A 152 -6.45 -18.09 -7.66
CA MET A 152 -5.57 -19.18 -8.04
C MET A 152 -5.20 -18.98 -9.51
N PHE A 153 -3.91 -18.77 -9.78
CA PHE A 153 -3.38 -18.84 -11.14
C PHE A 153 -2.98 -20.30 -11.39
N PHE A 154 -3.68 -20.97 -12.30
CA PHE A 154 -3.34 -22.29 -12.82
C PHE A 154 -2.63 -22.16 -14.17
#